data_AF-A0A536SET6-F1
#
_entry.id   AF-A0A536SET6-F1
#
_cell.length_a   1.000
_cell.length_b   1.000
_cell.length_c   1.000
_cell.angle_alpha   90.00
_cell.angle_beta   90.00
_cell.angle_gamma   90.00
#
_symmetry.space_group_name_H-M   'P 1'
#
loop_
_entity.id
_entity.type
_entity.pdbx_description
1 polymer ?
#
loop_
_entity_poly.entity_id
_entity_poly.type
_entity_poly.pdbx_seq_one_letter_code
_entity_poly.pdbx_strand_id
1 'polypeptide(L)'
;MLRGIVTARSLMSITSASIPFTESLIANAPQAPGVFALWAGGGIVYYGRAMTIRIALDEQLRARMLSGERVSGCSWEVAADPEQRQRELMFGYLAAHQRMPLWNDPQRLPTC
;
A
#
# COMPACT_ATOMS: atom_id res chain seq x y z
N MET A 1 -10.50 24.38 31.31
CA MET A 1 -9.73 24.59 30.05
C MET A 1 -9.54 23.23 29.37
N LEU A 2 -9.69 23.20 28.05
CA LEU A 2 -9.82 22.01 27.21
C LEU A 2 -8.49 21.26 26.96
N ARG A 3 -8.59 19.92 27.02
CA ARG A 3 -8.10 18.92 26.06
C ARG A 3 -6.60 18.94 25.65
N GLY A 4 -5.82 18.08 26.29
CA GLY A 4 -4.68 17.42 25.64
C GLY A 4 -5.17 16.16 24.94
N ILE A 5 -5.65 16.29 23.70
CA ILE A 5 -5.94 15.12 22.86
C ILE A 5 -4.61 14.45 22.53
N VAL A 6 -4.56 13.14 22.83
CA VAL A 6 -3.53 12.19 22.43
C VAL A 6 -3.02 12.52 21.02
N THR A 7 -1.77 12.94 20.92
CA THR A 7 -1.10 13.27 19.65
C THR A 7 -1.14 12.05 18.74
N ALA A 8 -1.79 12.20 17.58
CA ALA A 8 -1.93 11.34 16.39
C ALA A 8 -0.89 10.19 16.21
N ARG A 9 -0.83 9.25 17.14
CA ARG A 9 0.02 8.06 17.04
C ARG A 9 -0.73 7.03 16.19
N SER A 10 -0.22 6.82 14.98
CA SER A 10 -0.65 5.83 13.97
C SER A 10 -1.68 6.31 12.95
N LEU A 11 -1.27 7.21 12.04
CA LEU A 11 -1.71 7.08 10.65
C LEU A 11 -0.97 5.84 10.11
N MET A 12 -1.61 4.68 10.27
CA MET A 12 -1.11 3.31 10.02
C MET A 12 0.22 3.28 9.26
N SER A 13 1.32 2.92 9.92
CA SER A 13 2.50 2.52 9.16
C SER A 13 2.19 1.18 8.49
N ILE A 14 2.77 0.89 7.33
CA ILE A 14 2.64 -0.42 6.68
C ILE A 14 3.35 -1.45 7.58
N THR A 15 2.59 -2.00 8.53
CA THR A 15 3.07 -2.71 9.73
C THR A 15 2.60 -4.15 9.67
N SER A 16 3.21 -4.96 8.81
CA SER A 16 3.02 -6.43 8.69
C SER A 16 1.57 -6.96 8.55
N ALA A 17 0.56 -6.11 8.53
CA ALA A 17 -0.85 -6.44 8.50
C ALA A 17 -1.54 -5.63 7.41
N SER A 18 -2.63 -6.21 6.89
CA SER A 18 -3.48 -5.60 5.87
C SER A 18 -4.93 -5.58 6.31
N ILE A 19 -5.69 -4.65 5.78
CA ILE A 19 -7.15 -4.69 5.83
C ILE A 19 -7.68 -5.28 4.51
N PRO A 20 -8.91 -5.82 4.50
CA PRO A 20 -9.49 -6.35 3.26
C PRO A 20 -9.51 -5.32 2.13
N PHE A 21 -9.19 -5.77 0.91
CA PHE A 21 -9.16 -4.91 -0.27
C PHE A 21 -10.56 -4.84 -0.91
N THR A 22 -11.43 -4.03 -0.32
CA THR A 22 -12.83 -3.85 -0.77
C THR A 22 -13.16 -2.39 -1.01
N GLU A 23 -14.14 -2.13 -1.87
CA GLU A 23 -14.61 -0.76 -2.19
C GLU A 23 -14.98 0.03 -0.93
N SER A 24 -15.73 -0.59 0.00
CA SER A 24 -16.16 0.04 1.25
C SER A 24 -15.00 0.49 2.14
N LEU A 25 -13.92 -0.30 2.21
CA LEU A 25 -12.75 0.06 3.02
C LEU A 25 -11.87 1.09 2.30
N ILE A 26 -11.72 0.97 0.98
CA ILE A 26 -10.98 1.93 0.16
C ILE A 26 -11.65 3.32 0.19
N ALA A 27 -12.98 3.39 0.20
CA ALA A 27 -13.71 4.66 0.32
C ALA A 27 -13.36 5.44 1.59
N ASN A 28 -12.91 4.75 2.64
CA ASN A 28 -12.47 5.34 3.90
C ASN A 28 -10.96 5.66 3.96
N ALA A 29 -10.18 5.31 2.93
CA ALA A 29 -8.76 5.59 2.88
C ALA A 29 -8.48 7.11 2.86
N PRO A 30 -7.31 7.60 3.31
CA PRO A 30 -6.99 9.02 3.35
C PRO A 30 -7.03 9.71 1.96
N GLN A 31 -7.55 10.93 1.92
CA GLN A 31 -7.36 11.86 0.80
C GLN A 31 -6.09 12.69 1.03
N ALA A 32 -4.94 12.02 1.06
CA ALA A 32 -3.65 12.62 1.34
C ALA A 32 -2.54 11.92 0.56
N PRO A 33 -1.38 12.56 0.36
CA PRO A 33 -0.22 11.93 -0.23
C PRO A 33 0.34 10.84 0.68
N GLY A 34 0.92 9.81 0.08
CA GLY A 34 1.60 8.76 0.81
C GLY A 34 1.86 7.51 -0.01
N VAL A 35 2.06 6.40 0.68
CA VAL A 35 2.37 5.10 0.09
C VAL A 35 1.30 4.09 0.46
N PHE A 36 1.19 3.05 -0.36
CA PHE A 36 0.30 1.93 -0.10
C PHE A 36 0.97 0.61 -0.45
N ALA A 37 0.49 -0.47 0.14
CA ALA A 37 0.86 -1.83 -0.23
C ALA A 37 -0.36 -2.65 -0.60
N LEU A 38 -0.20 -3.53 -1.58
CA LEU A 38 -1.16 -4.59 -1.92
C LEU A 38 -0.63 -5.93 -1.42
N TRP A 39 -1.55 -6.75 -0.92
CA TRP A 39 -1.26 -8.01 -0.27
C TRP A 39 -1.95 -9.16 -0.98
N ALA A 40 -1.24 -10.26 -1.19
CA ALA A 40 -1.80 -11.51 -1.71
C ALA A 40 -1.03 -12.69 -1.12
N GLY A 41 -1.72 -13.80 -0.88
CA GLY A 41 -1.08 -15.03 -0.36
C GLY A 41 -0.36 -14.85 0.98
N GLY A 42 -0.81 -13.91 1.82
CA GLY A 42 -0.20 -13.63 3.13
C GLY A 42 1.03 -12.72 3.11
N GLY A 43 1.39 -12.14 1.96
CA GLY A 43 2.54 -11.23 1.85
C GLY A 43 2.29 -10.03 0.95
N ILE A 44 3.20 -9.05 1.03
CA ILE A 44 3.17 -7.88 0.15
C ILE A 44 3.63 -8.29 -1.24
N VAL A 45 2.81 -7.92 -2.23
CA VAL A 45 3.09 -8.14 -3.66
C VAL A 45 3.38 -6.84 -4.40
N TYR A 46 3.00 -5.69 -3.84
CA TYR A 46 3.25 -4.39 -4.44
C TYR A 46 3.35 -3.28 -3.39
N TYR A 47 4.29 -2.35 -3.59
CA TYR A 47 4.30 -1.02 -3.01
C TYR A 47 4.04 0.03 -4.09
N GLY A 48 3.10 0.94 -3.81
CA GLY A 48 2.77 2.08 -4.64
C GLY A 48 2.93 3.40 -3.88
N ARG A 49 3.01 4.50 -4.63
CA ARG A 49 3.02 5.87 -4.11
C ARG A 49 1.85 6.62 -4.72
N ALA A 50 1.30 7.57 -3.99
CA ALA A 50 0.10 8.28 -4.38
C ALA A 50 0.15 9.73 -3.93
N MET A 51 -0.37 10.63 -4.77
CA MET A 51 -0.72 11.99 -4.34
C MET A 51 -2.02 11.99 -3.53
N THR A 52 -2.90 11.02 -3.81
CA THR A 52 -4.10 10.74 -3.02
C THR A 52 -4.23 9.23 -2.86
N ILE A 53 -3.95 8.72 -1.66
CA ILE A 53 -4.01 7.27 -1.36
C ILE A 53 -5.35 6.67 -1.77
N ARG A 54 -6.47 7.33 -1.45
CA ARG A 54 -7.82 6.86 -1.83
C ARG A 54 -7.99 6.65 -3.34
N ILE A 55 -7.58 7.63 -4.14
CA ILE A 55 -7.75 7.56 -5.60
C ILE A 55 -6.89 6.43 -6.17
N ALA A 56 -5.63 6.33 -5.74
CA ALA A 56 -4.74 5.28 -6.21
C ALA A 56 -5.25 3.86 -5.85
N LEU A 57 -5.79 3.68 -4.64
CA LEU A 57 -6.37 2.39 -4.24
C LEU A 57 -7.65 2.06 -5.01
N ASP A 58 -8.50 3.05 -5.31
CA ASP A 58 -9.69 2.86 -6.15
C ASP A 58 -9.31 2.44 -7.59
N GLU A 59 -8.30 3.10 -8.17
CA GLU A 59 -7.75 2.74 -9.47
C GLU A 59 -7.19 1.31 -9.48
N GLN A 60 -6.45 0.92 -8.43
CA GLN A 60 -5.98 -0.46 -8.29
C GLN A 60 -7.14 -1.46 -8.19
N LEU A 61 -8.20 -1.13 -7.44
CA LEU A 61 -9.38 -1.99 -7.34
C LEU A 61 -10.01 -2.20 -8.72
N ARG A 62 -10.26 -1.13 -9.48
CA ARG A 62 -10.81 -1.18 -10.83
C ARG A 62 -9.92 -1.98 -11.79
N ALA A 63 -8.61 -1.73 -11.77
CA ALA A 63 -7.66 -2.45 -12.61
C ALA A 63 -7.66 -3.97 -12.32
N ARG A 64 -7.89 -4.37 -11.07
CA ARG A 64 -7.92 -5.80 -10.68
C ARG A 64 -9.21 -6.48 -11.05
N MET A 65 -10.32 -5.76 -11.01
CA MET A 65 -11.59 -6.25 -11.54
C MET A 65 -11.50 -6.57 -13.03
N LEU A 66 -10.70 -5.81 -13.80
CA LEU A 66 -10.49 -6.02 -15.23
C LEU A 66 -9.47 -7.13 -15.54
N SER A 67 -8.35 -7.16 -14.82
CA SER A 67 -7.25 -8.12 -15.08
C SER A 67 -7.49 -9.51 -14.48
N GLY A 68 -8.35 -9.62 -13.46
CA GLY A 68 -8.58 -10.87 -12.72
C GLY A 68 -7.48 -11.21 -11.69
N GLU A 69 -6.42 -10.40 -11.58
CA GLU A 69 -5.39 -10.58 -10.57
C GLU A 69 -5.94 -10.37 -9.16
N ARG A 70 -5.71 -11.33 -8.26
CA ARG A 70 -6.30 -11.33 -6.92
C ARG A 70 -5.38 -10.68 -5.88
N VAL A 71 -5.94 -9.71 -5.17
CA VAL A 71 -5.36 -9.07 -3.97
C VAL A 71 -6.30 -9.35 -2.81
N SER A 72 -5.78 -9.83 -1.68
CA SER A 72 -6.57 -10.10 -0.48
C SER A 72 -6.68 -8.90 0.45
N GLY A 73 -5.71 -7.99 0.41
CA GLY A 73 -5.68 -6.85 1.33
C GLY A 73 -4.87 -5.66 0.84
N CYS A 74 -5.05 -4.53 1.52
CA CYS A 74 -4.21 -3.35 1.36
C CYS A 74 -3.80 -2.76 2.71
N SER A 75 -2.80 -1.91 2.68
CA SER A 75 -2.38 -1.05 3.79
C SER A 75 -1.82 0.24 3.22
N TRP A 76 -1.78 1.31 4.00
CA TRP A 76 -1.28 2.60 3.53
C TRP A 76 -0.64 3.39 4.66
N GLU A 77 0.23 4.33 4.32
CA GLU A 77 0.87 5.28 5.21
C GLU A 77 0.83 6.67 4.57
N VAL A 78 0.33 7.67 5.29
CA VAL A 78 0.40 9.08 4.84
C VAL A 78 1.85 9.55 4.97
N ALA A 79 2.40 10.13 3.90
CA ALA A 79 3.79 10.57 3.88
C ALA A 79 3.93 11.91 3.14
N ALA A 80 4.72 12.82 3.71
CA ALA A 80 5.02 14.11 3.09
C ALA A 80 5.91 13.96 1.84
N ASP A 81 6.79 12.95 1.83
CA ASP A 81 7.57 12.53 0.66
C ASP A 81 7.27 11.05 0.33
N PRO A 82 6.24 10.78 -0.49
CA PRO A 82 5.88 9.42 -0.89
C PRO A 82 6.97 8.69 -1.66
N GLU A 83 7.86 9.40 -2.35
CA GLU A 83 8.91 8.80 -3.17
C GLU A 83 10.03 8.25 -2.30
N GLN A 84 10.56 9.09 -1.40
CA GLN A 84 11.55 8.67 -0.41
C GLN A 84 11.00 7.53 0.44
N ARG A 85 9.74 7.63 0.89
CA ARG A 85 9.13 6.60 1.72
C ARG A 85 8.95 5.26 0.99
N GLN A 86 8.54 5.28 -0.28
CA GLN A 86 8.45 4.07 -1.09
C GLN A 86 9.83 3.41 -1.25
N ARG A 87 10.88 4.20 -1.52
CA ARG A 87 12.25 3.68 -1.64
C ARG A 87 12.68 2.97 -0.37
N GLU A 88 12.44 3.54 0.81
CA GLU A 88 12.74 2.91 2.11
C GLU A 88 12.03 1.57 2.28
N LEU A 89 10.74 1.49 1.94
CA LEU A 89 9.97 0.25 2.02
C LEU A 89 10.50 -0.81 1.07
N MET A 90 10.86 -0.42 -0.16
CA MET A 90 11.48 -1.34 -1.13
C MET A 90 12.84 -1.84 -0.66
N PHE A 91 13.69 -0.96 -0.11
CA PHE A 91 14.98 -1.37 0.48
C PHE A 91 14.81 -2.31 1.67
N GLY A 92 13.88 -2.00 2.58
CA GLY A 92 13.58 -2.86 3.73
C GLY A 92 13.08 -4.23 3.30
N TYR A 93 12.17 -4.29 2.32
CA TYR A 93 11.67 -5.55 1.76
C TYR A 93 12.79 -6.35 1.08
N LEU A 94 13.62 -5.71 0.25
CA LEU A 94 14.74 -6.37 -0.40
C LEU A 94 15.71 -6.98 0.62
N ALA A 95 16.05 -6.23 1.67
CA ALA A 95 16.93 -6.72 2.73
C ALA A 95 16.34 -7.94 3.46
N ALA A 96 15.05 -7.91 3.78
CA ALA A 96 14.37 -8.97 4.51
C ALA A 96 14.09 -10.24 3.66
N HIS A 97 13.83 -10.08 2.36
CA HIS A 97 13.35 -11.16 1.51
C HIS A 97 14.34 -11.57 0.41
N GLN A 98 15.44 -10.83 0.23
CA GLN A 98 16.44 -11.02 -0.84
C GLN A 98 15.85 -10.97 -2.26
N ARG A 99 14.69 -10.32 -2.41
CA ARG A 99 13.97 -10.09 -3.67
C ARG A 99 13.00 -8.94 -3.51
N MET A 100 12.59 -8.34 -4.62
CA MET A 100 11.53 -7.32 -4.62
C MET A 100 10.12 -7.91 -4.44
N PRO A 101 9.09 -7.10 -4.12
CA PRO A 101 7.70 -7.53 -4.27
C PRO A 101 7.41 -7.90 -5.73
N LEU A 102 6.55 -8.90 -5.95
CA LEU A 102 6.33 -9.50 -7.28
C LEU A 102 5.99 -8.46 -8.36
N TRP A 103 5.09 -7.52 -8.06
CA TRP A 103 4.61 -6.53 -9.02
C TRP A 103 5.42 -5.24 -9.04
N ASN A 104 6.45 -5.13 -8.21
CA ASN A 104 7.49 -4.10 -8.34
C ASN A 104 8.70 -4.60 -9.15
N ASP A 105 8.67 -5.86 -9.59
CA ASP A 105 9.76 -6.51 -10.31
C ASP A 105 9.27 -7.06 -11.67
N PRO A 106 9.33 -6.26 -12.73
CA PRO A 106 8.87 -6.66 -14.06
C PRO A 106 9.52 -7.95 -14.57
N GLN A 107 10.74 -8.28 -14.13
CA GLN A 107 11.47 -9.48 -14.57
C GLN A 107 10.87 -10.77 -14.02
N ARG A 108 10.05 -10.67 -12.96
CA ARG A 108 9.43 -11.82 -12.29
C ARG A 108 7.96 -12.00 -12.66
N LEU A 109 7.41 -11.12 -13.47
CA LEU A 109 6.09 -11.32 -14.04
C LEU A 109 6.18 -12.42 -15.10
N PRO A 110 5.20 -13.34 -15.16
CA PRO A 110 5.16 -14.33 -16.23
C PRO A 110 5.15 -13.61 -17.58
N THR A 111 6.09 -13.96 -18.46
CA THR A 111 6.07 -13.52 -19.85
C THR A 111 4.94 -14.26 -20.57
N CYS A 112 4.07 -13.51 -21.25
CA CYS A 112 3.00 -14.04 -22.09
C CYS A 112 3.54 -14.98 -23.19
#